data_AF-A0A1B0D075-F1
#
_entry.id   AF-A0A1B0D075-F1
#
_cell.length_a   1.000
_cell.length_b   1.000
_cell.length_c   1.000
_cell.angle_alpha   90.00
_cell.angle_beta   90.00
_cell.angle_gamma   90.00
#
_symmetry.space_group_name_H-M   'P 1'
#
loop_
_entity.id
_entity.type
_entity.pdbx_description
1 polymer ?
#
loop_
_entity_poly.entity_id
_entity_poly.type
_entity_poly.pdbx_seq_one_letter_code
_entity_poly.pdbx_strand_id
1 'polypeptide(L)'
;MESAAVDVSEIEECSKNDKELKIVRELKEKGKEREDERRGAKSSSVIEKGDSVLLKNLPGNKLQTNFGRTEYEVIEKSGPAVTVVD
;
A
#
# COMPACT_ATOMS: atom_id res chain seq x y z
N MET A 1 -3.88 42.00 16.95
CA MET A 1 -4.21 40.57 16.94
C MET A 1 -2.88 39.86 16.76
N GLU A 2 -2.26 39.38 17.84
CA GLU A 2 -1.02 38.59 17.74
C GLU A 2 -1.35 37.29 17.01
N SER A 3 -0.77 37.10 15.84
CA SER A 3 -0.80 35.80 15.15
C SER A 3 0.36 34.99 15.71
N ALA A 4 0.10 34.11 16.66
CA ALA A 4 1.08 33.11 17.07
C ALA A 4 1.41 32.23 15.86
N ALA A 5 2.62 32.35 15.33
CA ALA A 5 3.14 31.38 14.37
C ALA A 5 3.21 30.03 15.09
N VAL A 6 2.41 29.06 14.67
CA VAL A 6 2.53 27.69 15.15
C VAL A 6 3.84 27.15 14.62
N ASP A 7 4.79 26.85 15.52
CA ASP A 7 6.03 26.18 15.14
C ASP A 7 5.72 24.72 14.80
N VAL A 8 5.57 24.45 13.51
CA VAL A 8 5.27 23.10 12.99
C VAL A 8 6.39 22.11 13.34
N SER A 9 7.61 22.61 13.56
CA SER A 9 8.78 21.82 13.94
C SER A 9 8.58 21.16 15.31
N GLU A 10 8.03 21.89 16.27
CA GLU A 10 7.76 21.42 17.63
C GLU A 10 6.66 20.33 17.62
N ILE A 11 5.61 20.52 16.82
CA ILE A 11 4.54 19.53 16.63
C ILE A 11 5.08 18.24 15.99
N GLU A 12 5.94 18.37 14.98
CA GLU A 12 6.57 17.21 14.35
C GLU A 12 7.49 16.44 15.32
N GLU A 13 8.28 17.14 16.13
CA GLU A 13 9.15 16.51 17.13
C GLU A 13 8.37 15.79 18.23
N CYS A 14 7.29 16.39 18.73
CA CYS A 14 6.37 15.73 19.66
C CYS A 14 5.78 14.46 19.06
N SER A 15 5.37 14.48 17.77
CA SER A 15 4.83 13.31 17.09
C SER A 15 5.86 12.20 16.84
N LYS A 16 7.14 12.55 16.65
CA LYS A 16 8.23 11.59 16.45
C LYS A 16 8.65 10.90 17.76
N ASN A 17 8.56 11.59 18.89
CA ASN A 17 9.01 11.10 20.20
C ASN A 17 7.91 10.42 21.04
N ASP A 18 6.65 10.46 20.59
CA ASP A 18 5.56 9.76 21.25
C ASP A 18 5.74 8.23 21.19
N LYS A 19 5.78 7.60 22.36
CA LYS A 19 6.04 6.17 22.52
C LYS A 19 4.91 5.30 21.97
N GLU A 20 3.67 5.74 22.13
CA GLU A 20 2.50 5.00 21.65
C GLU A 20 2.45 5.06 20.12
N LEU A 21 2.69 6.24 19.53
CA LEU A 21 2.79 6.39 18.08
C LEU A 21 3.93 5.56 17.48
N LYS A 22 5.06 5.46 18.18
CA LYS A 22 6.16 4.58 17.78
C LYS A 22 5.74 3.11 17.75
N ILE A 23 5.11 2.62 18.82
CA ILE A 23 4.61 1.23 18.90
C ILE A 23 3.60 0.95 17.77
N VAL A 24 2.66 1.88 17.52
CA VAL A 24 1.67 1.74 16.44
C VAL A 24 2.34 1.63 15.07
N ARG A 25 3.39 2.43 14.80
CA ARG A 25 4.15 2.35 13.54
C ARG A 25 4.83 0.98 13.39
N GLU A 26 5.51 0.52 14.44
CA GLU A 26 6.19 -0.78 14.43
C GLU A 26 5.22 -1.95 14.23
N LEU A 27 4.07 -1.94 14.90
CA LEU A 27 3.04 -2.97 14.71
C LEU A 27 2.44 -2.95 13.30
N LYS A 28 2.28 -1.76 12.72
CA LYS A 28 1.80 -1.60 11.34
C LYS A 28 2.80 -2.13 10.32
N GLU A 29 4.09 -1.86 10.51
CA GLU A 29 5.16 -2.39 9.66
C GLU A 29 5.24 -3.91 9.77
N LYS A 30 5.26 -4.48 10.98
CA LYS A 30 5.25 -5.93 11.20
C LYS A 30 4.02 -6.60 10.58
N GLY A 31 2.86 -5.97 10.71
CA GLY A 31 1.62 -6.45 10.10
C GLY A 31 1.69 -6.50 8.58
N LYS A 32 2.32 -5.48 7.96
CA LYS A 32 2.58 -5.45 6.52
C LYS A 32 3.54 -6.57 6.11
N GLU A 33 4.71 -6.66 6.74
CA GLU A 33 5.74 -7.65 6.42
C GLU A 33 5.19 -9.08 6.54
N ARG A 34 4.46 -9.37 7.62
CA ARG A 34 3.83 -10.67 7.83
C ARG A 34 2.85 -11.03 6.72
N GLU A 35 2.07 -10.06 6.24
CA GLU A 35 1.08 -10.30 5.19
C GLU A 35 1.74 -10.43 3.82
N ASP A 36 2.78 -9.64 3.55
CA ASP A 36 3.61 -9.75 2.34
C ASP A 36 4.26 -11.14 2.28
N GLU A 37 4.85 -11.62 3.38
CA GLU A 37 5.40 -12.98 3.49
C GLU A 37 4.33 -14.05 3.29
N ARG A 38 3.16 -13.92 3.94
CA ARG A 38 2.05 -14.88 3.83
C ARG A 38 1.57 -15.04 2.38
N ARG A 39 1.61 -13.97 1.60
CA ARG A 39 1.20 -13.94 0.19
C ARG A 39 2.34 -14.24 -0.79
N GLY A 40 3.57 -14.43 -0.31
CA GLY A 40 4.74 -14.61 -1.16
C GLY A 40 5.05 -13.39 -2.03
N ALA A 41 4.74 -12.18 -1.52
CA ALA A 41 4.96 -10.95 -2.25
C ALA A 41 6.45 -10.76 -2.55
N LYS A 42 6.77 -10.43 -3.81
CA LYS A 42 8.13 -10.14 -4.26
C LYS A 42 8.37 -8.64 -4.24
N SER A 43 9.60 -8.23 -3.93
CA SER A 43 10.03 -6.83 -4.01
C SER A 43 10.38 -6.38 -5.43
N SER A 44 10.22 -7.24 -6.43
CA SER A 44 10.47 -6.93 -7.84
C SER A 44 9.50 -5.87 -8.33
N SER A 45 10.03 -4.81 -8.95
CA SER A 45 9.22 -3.72 -9.52
C SER A 45 8.57 -4.07 -10.87
N VAL A 46 8.80 -5.29 -11.38
CA VAL A 46 8.31 -5.77 -12.67
C VAL A 46 7.38 -6.94 -12.43
N ILE A 47 6.23 -6.94 -13.12
CA ILE A 47 5.26 -8.05 -13.13
C ILE A 47 5.80 -9.16 -14.03
N GLU A 48 5.80 -10.38 -13.52
CA GLU A 48 6.27 -11.58 -14.22
C GLU A 48 5.11 -12.55 -14.49
N LYS A 49 5.37 -13.57 -15.32
CA LYS A 49 4.42 -14.66 -15.54
C LYS A 49 4.26 -15.48 -14.24
N GLY A 50 3.04 -15.85 -13.90
CA GLY A 50 2.69 -16.58 -12.68
C GLY A 50 2.45 -15.70 -11.45
N ASP A 51 2.59 -14.37 -11.57
CA ASP A 51 2.23 -13.48 -10.46
C ASP A 51 0.69 -13.35 -10.34
N SER A 52 0.20 -13.24 -9.10
CA SER A 52 -1.21 -12.95 -8.80
C SER A 52 -1.45 -11.44 -8.74
N VAL A 53 -2.43 -10.96 -9.50
CA VAL A 53 -2.75 -9.53 -9.64
C VAL A 53 -4.24 -9.25 -9.45
N LEU A 54 -4.56 -8.04 -8.98
CA LEU A 54 -5.93 -7.54 -8.89
C LEU A 54 -6.15 -6.48 -9.98
N LEU A 55 -7.27 -6.57 -10.68
CA LEU A 55 -7.64 -5.57 -11.69
C LEU A 55 -8.26 -4.33 -11.05
N LYS A 56 -8.00 -3.18 -11.68
CA LYS A 56 -8.58 -1.91 -11.25
C LYS A 56 -10.08 -1.89 -11.54
N ASN A 57 -10.87 -1.51 -10.55
CA ASN A 57 -12.30 -1.30 -10.71
C ASN A 57 -12.57 -0.08 -11.60
N LEU A 58 -13.72 -0.09 -12.27
CA LEU A 58 -14.24 1.10 -12.91
C LEU A 58 -14.46 2.21 -11.88
N PRO A 59 -14.25 3.49 -12.25
CA PRO A 59 -14.47 4.61 -11.35
C PRO A 59 -15.91 4.59 -10.82
N GLY A 60 -16.04 4.63 -9.49
CA GLY A 60 -17.31 4.54 -8.78
C GLY A 60 -17.36 5.49 -7.59
N ASN A 61 -18.02 5.05 -6.52
CA ASN A 61 -18.21 5.88 -5.34
C ASN A 61 -16.91 6.08 -4.55
N LYS A 62 -16.77 7.22 -3.87
CA LYS A 62 -15.57 7.61 -3.09
C LYS A 62 -15.17 6.61 -2.00
N LEU A 63 -16.12 5.80 -1.52
CA LEU A 63 -15.88 4.79 -0.48
C LEU A 63 -15.61 3.38 -1.05
N GLN A 64 -15.60 3.21 -2.37
CA GLN A 64 -15.32 1.94 -3.01
C GLN A 64 -13.81 1.72 -3.15
N THR A 65 -13.37 0.45 -3.05
CA THR A 65 -11.97 0.08 -3.27
C THR A 65 -11.58 0.29 -4.73
N ASN A 66 -10.34 0.73 -4.95
CA ASN A 66 -9.81 0.96 -6.32
C ASN A 66 -9.60 -0.34 -7.10
N PHE A 67 -9.40 -1.46 -6.42
CA PHE A 67 -9.15 -2.77 -7.03
C PHE A 67 -10.26 -3.76 -6.67
N GLY A 68 -10.49 -4.69 -7.58
CA GLY A 68 -11.41 -5.81 -7.40
C GLY A 68 -10.90 -6.80 -6.35
N ARG A 69 -11.74 -7.77 -5.99
CA ARG A 69 -11.37 -8.86 -5.07
C ARG A 69 -10.92 -10.12 -5.80
N THR A 70 -11.25 -10.24 -7.07
CA THR A 70 -10.87 -11.38 -7.90
C THR A 70 -9.38 -11.31 -8.21
N GLU A 71 -8.68 -12.36 -7.83
CA GLU A 71 -7.26 -12.58 -8.13
C GLU A 71 -7.14 -13.19 -9.52
N TYR A 72 -6.17 -12.73 -10.29
CA TYR A 72 -5.89 -13.25 -11.63
C TYR A 72 -4.42 -13.64 -11.72
N GLU A 73 -4.14 -14.71 -12.45
CA GLU A 73 -2.77 -15.14 -12.74
C GLU A 73 -2.28 -14.55 -14.07
N VAL A 74 -1.06 -14.02 -14.08
CA VAL A 74 -0.43 -13.47 -15.29
C VAL A 74 0.10 -14.59 -16.18
N ILE A 75 -0.49 -14.78 -17.37
CA ILE A 75 -0.04 -15.78 -18.35
C ILE A 75 1.00 -15.22 -19.33
N GLU A 76 0.91 -13.92 -19.65
CA GLU A 76 1.80 -13.29 -20.60
C GLU A 76 1.96 -11.79 -20.35
N LYS A 77 3.15 -11.26 -20.65
CA LYS A 77 3.44 -9.83 -20.63
C LYS A 77 4.06 -9.43 -21.98
N SER A 78 3.46 -8.43 -22.61
CA SER A 78 3.94 -7.84 -23.87
C SER A 78 4.02 -6.33 -23.72
N GLY A 79 5.24 -5.80 -23.54
CA GLY A 79 5.47 -4.38 -23.28
C GLY A 79 4.69 -3.89 -22.05
N PRO A 80 3.78 -2.89 -22.19
CA PRO A 80 2.93 -2.41 -21.11
C PRO A 80 1.64 -3.23 -20.92
N ALA A 81 1.33 -4.17 -21.83
CA ALA A 81 0.14 -5.01 -21.76
C ALA A 81 0.44 -6.33 -21.02
N VAL A 82 -0.56 -6.82 -20.29
CA VAL A 82 -0.51 -8.07 -19.54
C VAL A 82 -1.79 -8.86 -19.84
N THR A 83 -1.64 -10.13 -20.15
CA THR A 83 -2.75 -11.07 -20.32
C THR A 83 -2.89 -11.90 -19.06
N VAL A 84 -4.11 -12.02 -18.56
CA VAL A 84 -4.40 -12.68 -17.27
C VAL A 84 -5.53 -13.71 -17.42
N VAL A 85 -5.55 -14.69 -16.52
CA VAL A 85 -6.60 -15.71 -16.38
C VAL A 85 -7.14 -15.71 -14.95
N ASP A 86 -8.42 -16.04 -14.78
CA ASP A 86 -9.10 -16.20 -13.49
C ASP A 86 -8.79 -17.56 -12.85
#